data_AF-A0A8H2HUH1-F1
#
_entry.id   AF-A0A8H2HUH1-F1
#
_cell.length_a   1.000
_cell.length_b   1.000
_cell.length_c   1.000
_cell.angle_alpha   90.00
_cell.angle_beta   90.00
_cell.angle_gamma   90.00
#
_symmetry.space_group_name_H-M   'P 1'
#
loop_
_entity.id
_entity.type
_entity.pdbx_description
1 polymer ?
#
loop_
_entity_poly.entity_id
_entity_poly.type
_entity_poly.pdbx_seq_one_letter_code
_entity_poly.pdbx_strand_id
1 'polypeptide(L)'
;MERYTDEKHPETVYLIEEVELQQPKPKRPLWRRCIRVFLTMAGLWMVFSVFAPVFSGGFGCHKHRRPDGIDIIPQPAPEMPQPNMDMDFEDPTFKVPVEHYTFDASLRNFYIKQESFHKPSRVEVVGNLIVHACDKASNISAHFKFDVSDSSLRKELVVQPARDGIIFKLDPFSPVSPGKVNATVFLVIPKKKDYDLDTLHVSTIQLPIWIKNSFTTPINSTSFSTVAGTITSFGKSSDKNGLDINNLRLHTVSGNIAGEFPLNHALALETTKGDIVANIVSSDRPEKIGWLKTSTVNGNHKVKFVSQLNPRPLYSKHKSVSGDISVVYPEDWQGGLKLKSTSGHIEVDGKGTKVVKKDKSLVGRFWKVIKGEGKSKGSIATVSGKIDVFIGEEKDKEESLME
;
A
#
# COMPACT_ATOMS: atom_id res chain seq x y z
N MET A 1 3.98 13.40 35.86
CA MET A 1 3.31 12.12 36.15
C MET A 1 1.84 12.22 35.69
N GLU A 2 1.61 12.29 34.39
CA GLU A 2 0.27 12.19 33.81
C GLU A 2 0.08 10.77 33.30
N ARG A 3 -0.91 10.10 33.86
CA ARG A 3 -1.19 8.68 33.62
C ARG A 3 -1.59 8.48 32.17
N TYR A 4 -1.07 7.41 31.59
CA TYR A 4 -1.65 6.75 30.42
C TYR A 4 -3.11 6.38 30.76
N THR A 5 -4.05 7.28 30.45
CA THR A 5 -5.47 7.05 30.62
C THR A 5 -6.00 6.28 29.40
N ASP A 6 -6.82 5.26 29.67
CA ASP A 6 -7.59 4.50 28.67
C ASP A 6 -8.72 5.37 28.09
N GLU A 7 -8.38 6.52 27.49
CA GLU A 7 -9.35 7.31 26.77
C GLU A 7 -9.70 6.60 25.45
N LYS A 8 -11.01 6.40 25.28
CA LYS A 8 -11.64 5.91 24.07
C LYS A 8 -11.02 6.57 22.84
N HIS A 9 -10.66 5.72 21.90
CA HIS A 9 -10.21 6.07 20.57
C HIS A 9 -11.07 7.19 19.96
N PRO A 10 -10.48 8.26 19.41
CA PRO A 10 -11.16 8.97 18.34
C PRO A 10 -11.17 8.02 17.14
N GLU A 11 -12.27 7.27 16.98
CA GLU A 11 -12.52 6.44 15.79
C GLU A 11 -12.80 7.27 14.54
N THR A 12 -12.82 8.59 14.64
CA THR A 12 -13.20 9.49 13.56
C THR A 12 -12.33 10.74 13.60
N VAL A 13 -11.20 10.68 12.88
CA VAL A 13 -10.68 11.86 12.20
C VAL A 13 -10.89 11.60 10.73
N TYR A 14 -11.71 12.44 10.13
CA TYR A 14 -12.23 12.40 8.77
C TYR A 14 -11.12 12.20 7.73
N LEU A 15 -10.89 10.95 7.32
CA LEU A 15 -10.64 10.69 5.90
C LEU A 15 -12.01 10.94 5.24
N ILE A 16 -12.08 11.98 4.42
CA ILE A 16 -13.25 12.53 3.73
C ILE A 16 -14.37 11.50 3.53
N GLU A 17 -15.55 11.86 4.03
CA GLU A 17 -16.84 11.24 3.77
C GLU A 17 -16.99 11.05 2.25
N GLU A 18 -17.37 9.85 1.81
CA GLU A 18 -17.81 9.65 0.42
C GLU A 18 -18.92 10.67 0.13
N VAL A 19 -18.63 11.68 -0.69
CA VAL A 19 -19.67 12.49 -1.29
C VAL A 19 -20.37 11.57 -2.28
N GLU A 20 -21.45 10.94 -1.80
CA GLU A 20 -22.41 10.23 -2.64
C GLU A 20 -23.07 11.30 -3.53
N LEU A 21 -22.49 11.52 -4.71
CA LEU A 21 -23.16 12.21 -5.80
C LEU A 21 -24.49 11.49 -6.02
N GLN A 22 -25.61 12.11 -5.62
CA GLN A 22 -26.95 11.63 -5.91
C GLN A 22 -27.13 11.57 -7.43
N GLN A 23 -26.83 10.40 -8.01
CA GLN A 23 -27.23 10.07 -9.36
C GLN A 23 -28.61 9.40 -9.31
N PRO A 24 -29.57 9.81 -10.16
CA PRO A 24 -30.92 9.25 -10.14
C PRO A 24 -30.88 7.76 -10.52
N LYS A 25 -31.51 6.94 -9.67
CA LYS A 25 -31.56 5.47 -9.73
C LYS A 25 -32.02 4.95 -11.11
N PRO A 26 -31.23 4.08 -11.76
CA PRO A 26 -31.76 3.07 -12.67
C PRO A 26 -31.83 1.69 -12.00
N LYS A 27 -32.74 0.85 -12.51
CA LYS A 27 -33.21 -0.42 -11.91
C LYS A 27 -32.09 -1.47 -11.76
N ARG A 28 -32.15 -2.20 -10.64
CA ARG A 28 -31.10 -3.09 -10.08
C ARG A 28 -30.91 -4.40 -10.87
N PRO A 29 -29.66 -4.84 -11.17
CA PRO A 29 -29.38 -6.22 -11.57
C PRO A 29 -28.82 -7.10 -10.42
N LEU A 30 -29.05 -8.41 -10.56
CA LEU A 30 -29.04 -9.50 -9.56
C LEU A 30 -27.70 -9.85 -8.86
N TRP A 31 -26.60 -9.14 -9.11
CA TRP A 31 -25.26 -9.56 -8.63
C TRP A 31 -25.04 -9.39 -7.11
N ARG A 32 -25.80 -8.51 -6.44
CA ARG A 32 -25.73 -8.33 -4.97
C ARG A 32 -26.21 -9.53 -4.15
N ARG A 33 -26.86 -10.54 -4.75
CA ARG A 33 -27.21 -11.79 -4.05
C ARG A 33 -26.00 -12.70 -3.82
N CYS A 34 -25.00 -12.70 -4.71
CA CYS A 34 -23.83 -13.57 -4.58
C CYS A 34 -22.88 -13.10 -3.44
N ILE A 35 -22.77 -11.80 -3.24
CA ILE A 35 -21.90 -11.20 -2.21
C ILE A 35 -22.44 -11.44 -0.79
N ARG A 36 -23.77 -11.45 -0.61
CA ARG A 36 -24.37 -11.80 0.70
C ARG A 36 -24.24 -13.28 1.04
N VAL A 37 -24.37 -14.17 0.05
CA VAL A 37 -24.22 -15.62 0.28
C VAL A 37 -22.79 -15.99 0.70
N PHE A 38 -21.78 -15.32 0.13
CA PHE A 38 -20.37 -15.52 0.51
C PHE A 38 -20.05 -15.04 1.94
N LEU A 39 -20.62 -13.91 2.37
CA LEU A 39 -20.44 -13.39 3.74
C LEU A 39 -21.16 -14.22 4.81
N THR A 40 -22.27 -14.89 4.47
CA THR A 40 -22.95 -15.79 5.40
C THR A 40 -22.31 -17.17 5.48
N MET A 41 -21.67 -17.65 4.42
CA MET A 41 -20.95 -18.93 4.40
C MET A 41 -19.65 -18.90 5.21
N ALA A 42 -18.94 -17.76 5.23
CA ALA A 42 -17.76 -17.57 6.08
C ALA A 42 -18.09 -17.52 7.59
N GLY A 43 -19.28 -17.04 7.96
CA GLY A 43 -19.77 -17.07 9.35
C GLY A 43 -20.21 -18.46 9.82
N LEU A 44 -20.74 -19.29 8.91
CA LEU A 44 -21.18 -20.66 9.23
C LEU A 44 -20.04 -21.70 9.24
N TRP A 45 -18.90 -21.41 8.62
CA TRP A 45 -17.72 -22.30 8.66
C TRP A 45 -16.82 -22.10 9.89
N MET A 46 -17.13 -21.15 10.78
CA MET A 46 -16.51 -21.05 12.11
C MET A 46 -17.18 -21.95 13.17
N VAL A 47 -18.30 -22.61 12.84
CA VAL A 47 -19.06 -23.45 13.80
C VAL A 47 -18.81 -24.95 13.60
N PHE A 48 -18.06 -25.36 12.56
CA PHE A 48 -17.87 -26.80 12.22
C PHE A 48 -16.42 -27.29 12.10
N SER A 49 -15.43 -26.61 12.68
CA SER A 49 -14.04 -27.10 12.75
C SER A 49 -13.64 -27.68 14.12
N VAL A 50 -14.62 -28.16 14.89
CA VAL A 50 -14.40 -29.15 15.95
C VAL A 50 -14.52 -30.53 15.29
N PHE A 51 -13.52 -31.41 15.51
CA PHE A 51 -13.20 -32.70 14.84
C PHE A 51 -12.41 -32.52 13.51
N ALA A 52 -11.19 -33.03 13.27
CA ALA A 52 -10.34 -34.03 13.92
C ALA A 52 -8.84 -33.85 13.45
N PRO A 53 -7.85 -34.60 13.98
CA PRO A 53 -6.42 -34.23 14.02
C PRO A 53 -5.53 -34.85 12.91
N VAL A 54 -4.25 -34.46 12.96
CA VAL A 54 -3.04 -35.02 12.30
C VAL A 54 -2.77 -34.51 10.88
N PHE A 55 -1.74 -33.66 10.76
CA PHE A 55 -0.57 -33.97 9.92
C PHE A 55 0.69 -33.33 10.50
N SER A 56 1.64 -34.20 10.81
CA SER A 56 3.02 -33.94 11.19
C SER A 56 3.78 -33.20 10.09
N GLY A 57 4.58 -32.19 10.46
CA GLY A 57 5.50 -31.55 9.53
C GLY A 57 6.43 -30.55 10.20
N GLY A 58 7.58 -31.04 10.65
CA GLY A 58 8.85 -30.30 10.76
C GLY A 58 8.89 -29.02 11.59
N PHE A 59 9.28 -29.14 12.86
CA PHE A 59 9.89 -28.04 13.61
C PHE A 59 11.26 -27.70 13.00
N GLY A 60 11.28 -26.76 12.06
CA GLY A 60 12.51 -26.11 11.60
C GLY A 60 12.87 -24.97 12.57
N CYS A 61 13.91 -25.18 13.37
CA CYS A 61 14.49 -24.15 14.22
C CYS A 61 15.17 -23.09 13.33
N HIS A 62 14.48 -21.97 13.07
CA HIS A 62 15.10 -20.83 12.39
C HIS A 62 15.95 -20.04 13.39
N LYS A 63 17.28 -20.19 13.26
CA LYS A 63 18.27 -19.36 13.94
C LYS A 63 18.05 -17.88 13.62
N HIS A 64 18.12 -17.06 14.67
CA HIS A 64 18.17 -15.60 14.61
C HIS A 64 19.19 -15.14 13.56
N ARG A 65 18.74 -14.33 12.59
CA ARG A 65 19.62 -13.59 11.69
C ARG A 65 19.49 -12.11 11.99
N ARG A 66 20.60 -11.56 12.49
CA ARG A 66 20.84 -10.13 12.78
C ARG A 66 20.51 -9.27 11.55
N PRO A 67 19.92 -8.08 11.72
CA PRO A 67 20.09 -7.01 10.76
C PRO A 67 21.35 -6.22 11.17
N ASP A 68 22.47 -6.53 10.53
CA ASP A 68 23.64 -5.64 10.56
C ASP A 68 23.31 -4.40 9.71
N GLY A 69 23.55 -3.19 10.23
CA GLY A 69 23.45 -1.94 9.47
C GLY A 69 22.05 -1.56 8.96
N ILE A 70 21.93 -0.35 8.42
CA ILE A 70 20.72 0.12 7.73
C ILE A 70 20.64 -0.60 6.36
N ASP A 71 20.44 -1.92 6.38
CA ASP A 71 20.18 -2.66 5.15
C ASP A 71 18.72 -2.43 4.78
N ILE A 72 18.50 -1.60 3.75
CA ILE A 72 17.20 -1.42 3.08
C ILE A 72 16.61 -2.81 2.84
N ILE A 73 15.35 -3.06 3.23
CA ILE A 73 14.73 -4.36 2.92
C ILE A 73 14.87 -4.56 1.41
N PRO A 74 15.58 -5.60 0.93
CA PRO A 74 15.70 -5.85 -0.49
C PRO A 74 14.28 -5.96 -1.04
N GLN A 75 13.95 -5.06 -1.96
CA GLN A 75 12.66 -5.14 -2.63
C GLN A 75 12.58 -6.53 -3.24
N PRO A 76 11.49 -7.30 -3.03
CA PRO A 76 11.33 -8.57 -3.72
C PRO A 76 11.53 -8.29 -5.21
N ALA A 77 12.38 -9.10 -5.86
CA ALA A 77 12.64 -8.96 -7.29
C ALA A 77 11.27 -8.86 -7.97
N PRO A 78 11.02 -7.81 -8.77
CA PRO A 78 9.69 -7.62 -9.32
C PRO A 78 9.32 -8.89 -10.10
N GLU A 79 8.09 -9.39 -9.90
CA GLU A 79 7.60 -10.62 -10.55
C GLU A 79 7.71 -10.53 -12.09
N MET A 80 7.90 -9.33 -12.63
CA MET A 80 8.37 -9.06 -13.98
C MET A 80 9.63 -8.18 -13.95
N PRO A 81 10.58 -8.35 -14.91
CA PRO A 81 11.70 -7.40 -15.07
C PRO A 81 11.16 -5.96 -15.11
N GLN A 82 11.88 -5.03 -14.47
CA GLN A 82 11.49 -3.62 -14.51
C GLN A 82 11.26 -3.21 -15.97
N PRO A 83 10.04 -2.76 -16.35
CA PRO A 83 9.80 -2.31 -17.70
C PRO A 83 10.77 -1.16 -17.97
N ASN A 84 11.17 -0.98 -19.23
CA ASN A 84 11.98 0.19 -19.58
C ASN A 84 11.24 1.44 -19.10
N MET A 85 11.76 2.03 -18.02
CA MET A 85 11.13 3.11 -17.29
C MET A 85 11.45 4.47 -17.91
N ASP A 86 12.38 4.50 -18.86
CA ASP A 86 12.76 5.68 -19.62
C ASP A 86 12.05 5.58 -20.98
N MET A 87 10.90 6.27 -21.12
CA MET A 87 10.55 6.75 -22.45
C MET A 87 11.49 7.92 -22.73
N ASP A 88 12.41 7.72 -23.67
CA ASP A 88 13.07 8.83 -24.32
C ASP A 88 11.98 9.66 -25.03
N PHE A 89 11.60 10.78 -24.42
CA PHE A 89 10.61 11.73 -24.94
C PHE A 89 10.99 12.33 -26.31
N GLU A 90 12.16 11.97 -26.85
CA GLU A 90 12.79 12.52 -28.05
C GLU A 90 13.19 11.44 -29.07
N ASP A 91 12.55 10.26 -29.10
CA ASP A 91 12.75 9.33 -30.24
C ASP A 91 11.63 9.52 -31.30
N PRO A 92 11.88 10.31 -32.37
CA PRO A 92 10.93 10.49 -33.47
C PRO A 92 10.76 9.24 -34.35
N THR A 93 11.44 8.12 -34.07
CA THR A 93 11.39 6.91 -34.91
C THR A 93 10.37 5.86 -34.47
N PHE A 94 9.69 6.04 -33.35
CA PHE A 94 8.74 5.04 -32.84
C PHE A 94 7.39 5.04 -33.59
N LYS A 95 7.23 4.12 -34.55
CA LYS A 95 5.99 3.87 -35.32
C LYS A 95 4.95 3.05 -34.56
N VAL A 96 4.69 3.34 -33.28
CA VAL A 96 3.52 2.79 -32.55
C VAL A 96 2.60 3.97 -32.24
N PRO A 97 1.28 3.90 -32.52
CA PRO A 97 0.39 5.02 -32.24
C PRO A 97 0.26 5.20 -30.72
N VAL A 98 1.06 6.12 -30.18
CA VAL A 98 0.97 6.57 -28.79
C VAL A 98 -0.18 7.56 -28.71
N GLU A 99 -1.25 7.21 -27.98
CA GLU A 99 -2.29 8.18 -27.67
C GLU A 99 -1.76 9.08 -26.55
N HIS A 100 -1.67 10.39 -26.82
CA HIS A 100 -1.13 11.38 -25.89
C HIS A 100 -2.20 12.39 -25.51
N TYR A 101 -2.36 12.58 -24.21
CA TYR A 101 -3.29 13.54 -23.64
C TYR A 101 -2.54 14.47 -22.69
N THR A 102 -2.72 15.77 -22.86
CA THR A 102 -2.16 16.80 -21.98
C THR A 102 -3.31 17.56 -21.32
N PHE A 103 -3.13 17.89 -20.06
CA PHE A 103 -4.15 18.51 -19.23
C PHE A 103 -3.77 19.95 -18.86
N ASP A 104 -4.75 20.73 -18.40
CA ASP A 104 -4.53 22.13 -18.03
C ASP A 104 -3.61 22.24 -16.81
N ALA A 105 -2.70 23.22 -16.81
CA ALA A 105 -1.79 23.47 -15.70
C ALA A 105 -2.52 23.88 -14.41
N SER A 106 -3.73 24.44 -14.52
CA SER A 106 -4.54 24.90 -13.39
C SER A 106 -5.30 23.77 -12.67
N LEU A 107 -5.23 22.53 -13.17
CA LEU A 107 -5.92 21.41 -12.55
C LEU A 107 -5.38 21.10 -11.17
N ARG A 108 -6.31 21.05 -10.22
CA ARG A 108 -6.06 20.65 -8.84
C ARG A 108 -6.43 19.20 -8.57
N ASN A 109 -7.32 18.64 -9.38
CA ASN A 109 -7.82 17.27 -9.22
C ASN A 109 -7.55 16.51 -10.51
N PHE A 110 -6.94 15.35 -10.38
CA PHE A 110 -6.68 14.48 -11.51
C PHE A 110 -7.01 13.03 -11.18
N TYR A 111 -7.75 12.36 -12.07
CA TYR A 111 -7.93 10.91 -11.99
C TYR A 111 -7.55 10.19 -13.27
N ILE A 112 -7.09 8.96 -13.12
CA ILE A 112 -6.95 8.00 -14.22
C ILE A 112 -7.54 6.67 -13.76
N LYS A 113 -8.51 6.16 -14.51
CA LYS A 113 -9.30 5.00 -14.10
C LYS A 113 -9.42 3.99 -15.22
N GLN A 114 -9.06 2.74 -14.93
CA GLN A 114 -9.41 1.61 -15.77
C GLN A 114 -10.85 1.21 -15.48
N GLU A 115 -11.67 1.14 -16.51
CA GLU A 115 -12.99 0.53 -16.43
C GLU A 115 -13.04 -0.77 -17.23
N SER A 116 -14.01 -1.60 -16.85
CA SER A 116 -14.37 -2.81 -17.59
C SER A 116 -15.71 -2.61 -18.28
N PHE A 117 -15.92 -3.23 -19.45
CA PHE A 117 -17.20 -3.30 -20.15
C PHE A 117 -18.25 -4.20 -19.46
N HIS A 118 -18.01 -4.63 -18.22
CA HIS A 118 -18.95 -5.37 -17.35
C HIS A 118 -19.34 -6.77 -17.83
N LYS A 119 -18.61 -7.34 -18.79
CA LYS A 119 -18.84 -8.70 -19.32
C LYS A 119 -17.55 -9.51 -19.29
N PRO A 120 -17.62 -10.84 -19.10
CA PRO A 120 -16.43 -11.68 -19.12
C PRO A 120 -15.78 -11.61 -20.50
N SER A 121 -14.58 -11.04 -20.58
CA SER A 121 -13.74 -11.04 -21.77
C SER A 121 -12.78 -12.23 -21.71
N ARG A 122 -12.46 -12.80 -22.88
CA ARG A 122 -11.39 -13.80 -23.03
C ARG A 122 -10.05 -13.17 -23.41
N VAL A 123 -9.98 -11.84 -23.38
CA VAL A 123 -8.76 -11.08 -23.64
C VAL A 123 -7.97 -10.93 -22.35
N GLU A 124 -6.75 -11.44 -22.38
CA GLU A 124 -5.77 -11.21 -21.34
C GLU A 124 -5.18 -9.80 -21.51
N VAL A 125 -5.21 -9.02 -20.46
CA VAL A 125 -4.59 -7.69 -20.48
C VAL A 125 -3.42 -7.70 -19.52
N VAL A 126 -2.27 -7.37 -20.05
CA VAL A 126 -0.98 -7.29 -19.35
C VAL A 126 -0.38 -5.90 -19.57
N GLY A 127 0.73 -5.62 -18.91
CA GLY A 127 1.44 -4.35 -19.03
C GLY A 127 1.52 -3.63 -17.69
N ASN A 128 1.69 -2.31 -17.71
CA ASN A 128 2.02 -1.52 -16.52
C ASN A 128 1.46 -0.09 -16.61
N LEU A 129 1.06 0.47 -15.47
CA LEU A 129 0.84 1.90 -15.32
C LEU A 129 2.02 2.49 -14.53
N ILE A 130 2.77 3.39 -15.15
CA ILE A 130 3.95 4.04 -14.59
C ILE A 130 3.60 5.48 -14.28
N VAL A 131 3.62 5.85 -13.01
CA VAL A 131 3.47 7.24 -12.56
C VAL A 131 4.86 7.79 -12.31
N HIS A 132 5.21 8.91 -12.94
CA HIS A 132 6.54 9.49 -12.78
C HIS A 132 6.50 11.02 -12.77
N ALA A 133 7.29 11.62 -11.87
CA ALA A 133 7.50 13.06 -11.85
C ALA A 133 8.60 13.46 -12.85
N CYS A 134 8.42 14.54 -13.60
CA CYS A 134 9.38 15.02 -14.59
C CYS A 134 9.58 16.54 -14.52
N ASP A 135 10.84 16.98 -14.41
CA ASP A 135 11.21 18.41 -14.32
C ASP A 135 10.98 19.15 -15.66
N LYS A 136 11.08 18.43 -16.79
CA LYS A 136 10.82 18.99 -18.13
C LYS A 136 9.33 19.15 -18.44
N ALA A 137 8.44 18.51 -17.68
CA ALA A 137 7.00 18.57 -17.94
C ALA A 137 6.40 19.88 -17.44
N SER A 138 5.63 20.56 -18.29
CA SER A 138 4.87 21.76 -17.93
C SER A 138 3.51 21.42 -17.34
N ASN A 139 2.86 20.38 -17.87
CA ASN A 139 1.49 19.97 -17.56
C ASN A 139 1.44 18.48 -17.25
N ILE A 140 0.38 18.04 -16.57
CA ILE A 140 0.10 16.60 -16.45
C ILE A 140 -0.17 16.06 -17.85
N SER A 141 0.47 14.94 -18.18
CA SER A 141 0.19 14.21 -19.40
C SER A 141 0.06 12.71 -19.17
N ALA A 142 -0.74 12.07 -20.01
CA ALA A 142 -0.88 10.64 -20.04
C ALA A 142 -0.57 10.12 -21.45
N HIS A 143 0.29 9.11 -21.53
CA HIS A 143 0.69 8.46 -22.76
C HIS A 143 0.29 7.00 -22.71
N PHE A 144 -0.44 6.54 -23.72
CA PHE A 144 -0.90 5.17 -23.82
C PHE A 144 -0.21 4.49 -25.00
N LYS A 145 0.46 3.37 -24.71
CA LYS A 145 1.01 2.47 -25.71
C LYS A 145 0.29 1.14 -25.60
N PHE A 146 -0.32 0.72 -26.71
CA PHE A 146 -1.06 -0.55 -26.80
C PHE A 146 -0.41 -1.45 -27.84
N ASP A 147 0.12 -2.58 -27.39
CA ASP A 147 0.57 -3.66 -28.25
C ASP A 147 -0.47 -4.80 -28.17
N VAL A 148 -1.17 -5.06 -29.27
CA VAL A 148 -2.26 -6.04 -29.33
C VAL A 148 -1.86 -7.24 -30.16
N SER A 149 -2.24 -8.45 -29.71
CA SER A 149 -1.98 -9.69 -30.46
C SER A 149 -2.79 -9.76 -31.76
N ASP A 150 -3.95 -9.11 -31.80
CA ASP A 150 -4.82 -9.02 -32.95
C ASP A 150 -5.26 -7.55 -33.14
N SER A 151 -5.07 -7.05 -34.37
CA SER A 151 -5.49 -5.72 -34.80
C SER A 151 -6.98 -5.42 -34.59
N SER A 152 -7.83 -6.46 -34.57
CA SER A 152 -9.27 -6.32 -34.31
C SER A 152 -9.56 -5.74 -32.91
N LEU A 153 -8.75 -6.13 -31.91
CA LEU A 153 -8.87 -5.70 -30.53
C LEU A 153 -8.61 -4.20 -30.35
N ARG A 154 -7.82 -3.60 -31.25
CA ARG A 154 -7.44 -2.18 -31.14
C ARG A 154 -8.66 -1.26 -31.17
N LYS A 155 -9.70 -1.62 -31.92
CA LYS A 155 -10.95 -0.83 -32.05
C LYS A 155 -11.78 -0.82 -30.76
N GLU A 156 -11.52 -1.76 -29.87
CA GLU A 156 -12.26 -1.95 -28.63
C GLU A 156 -11.53 -1.38 -27.41
N LEU A 157 -10.25 -1.02 -27.57
CA LEU A 157 -9.51 -0.22 -26.61
C LEU A 157 -9.96 1.23 -26.73
N VAL A 158 -10.53 1.78 -25.67
CA VAL A 158 -11.08 3.13 -25.67
C VAL A 158 -10.45 3.95 -24.55
N VAL A 159 -9.85 5.08 -24.92
CA VAL A 159 -9.40 6.10 -23.98
C VAL A 159 -10.31 7.32 -24.12
N GLN A 160 -10.94 7.71 -23.00
CA GLN A 160 -11.90 8.80 -22.91
C GLN A 160 -11.32 9.87 -21.99
N PRO A 161 -10.71 10.94 -22.54
CA PRO A 161 -10.31 12.07 -21.73
C PRO A 161 -11.53 12.83 -21.21
N ALA A 162 -11.46 13.26 -19.97
CA ALA A 162 -12.37 14.20 -19.33
C ALA A 162 -11.62 15.51 -19.03
N ARG A 163 -12.30 16.49 -18.43
CA ARG A 163 -11.66 17.76 -18.05
C ARG A 163 -10.58 17.58 -17.00
N ASP A 164 -10.81 16.65 -16.08
CA ASP A 164 -10.08 16.43 -14.82
C ASP A 164 -9.51 15.01 -14.73
N GLY A 165 -9.42 14.29 -15.84
CA GLY A 165 -8.92 12.93 -15.80
C GLY A 165 -9.11 12.13 -17.08
N ILE A 166 -8.85 10.83 -16.98
CA ILE A 166 -8.97 9.86 -18.08
C ILE A 166 -9.64 8.59 -17.61
N ILE A 167 -10.60 8.12 -18.40
CA ILE A 167 -11.12 6.77 -18.29
C ILE A 167 -10.57 5.96 -19.45
N PHE A 168 -9.98 4.82 -19.18
CA PHE A 168 -9.50 3.91 -20.23
C PHE A 168 -10.09 2.53 -20.04
N LYS A 169 -10.47 1.89 -21.14
CA LYS A 169 -11.10 0.56 -21.18
C LYS A 169 -10.21 -0.35 -22.00
N LEU A 170 -9.74 -1.41 -21.36
CA LEU A 170 -8.74 -2.33 -21.93
C LEU A 170 -9.26 -3.75 -22.13
N ASP A 171 -10.51 -4.03 -21.82
CA ASP A 171 -11.14 -5.33 -21.96
C ASP A 171 -12.07 -5.37 -23.18
N PRO A 172 -11.53 -5.60 -24.40
CA PRO A 172 -12.31 -5.76 -25.61
C PRO A 172 -13.55 -6.67 -25.40
N PHE A 173 -14.69 -6.23 -25.92
CA PHE A 173 -15.83 -7.08 -26.21
C PHE A 173 -15.55 -8.01 -27.40
N SER A 174 -14.69 -9.02 -27.23
CA SER A 174 -14.59 -10.12 -28.20
C SER A 174 -15.08 -11.44 -27.59
N PRO A 175 -16.28 -11.94 -27.99
CA PRO A 175 -16.80 -13.22 -27.52
C PRO A 175 -16.11 -14.44 -28.15
N VAL A 176 -15.30 -14.27 -29.21
CA VAL A 176 -14.87 -15.40 -30.07
C VAL A 176 -13.36 -15.58 -30.14
N SER A 177 -12.55 -14.51 -30.06
CA SER A 177 -11.09 -14.60 -30.20
C SER A 177 -10.37 -14.40 -28.85
N PRO A 178 -9.57 -15.37 -28.37
CA PRO A 178 -8.61 -15.09 -27.31
C PRO A 178 -7.59 -14.08 -27.84
N GLY A 179 -7.17 -13.18 -26.97
CA GLY A 179 -6.26 -12.10 -27.36
C GLY A 179 -5.44 -11.64 -26.19
N LYS A 180 -4.31 -11.00 -26.47
CA LYS A 180 -3.48 -10.33 -25.48
C LYS A 180 -3.39 -8.85 -25.81
N VAL A 181 -3.65 -8.01 -24.82
CA VAL A 181 -3.43 -6.56 -24.88
C VAL A 181 -2.32 -6.25 -23.90
N ASN A 182 -1.17 -5.81 -24.39
CA ASN A 182 -0.13 -5.25 -23.57
C ASN A 182 -0.29 -3.72 -23.56
N ALA A 183 -0.74 -3.19 -22.43
CA ALA A 183 -0.97 -1.76 -22.23
C ALA A 183 0.11 -1.17 -21.33
N THR A 184 0.91 -0.26 -21.87
CA THR A 184 1.83 0.56 -21.09
C THR A 184 1.25 1.98 -21.00
N VAL A 185 0.96 2.43 -19.79
CA VAL A 185 0.40 3.74 -19.51
C VAL A 185 1.42 4.55 -18.73
N PHE A 186 1.86 5.68 -19.27
CA PHE A 186 2.74 6.61 -18.58
C PHE A 186 1.93 7.82 -18.12
N LEU A 187 1.88 8.04 -16.81
CA LEU A 187 1.34 9.25 -16.20
C LEU A 187 2.52 10.14 -15.78
N VAL A 188 2.69 11.25 -16.49
CA VAL A 188 3.72 12.25 -16.23
C VAL A 188 3.13 13.34 -15.36
N ILE A 189 3.76 13.60 -14.22
CA ILE A 189 3.40 14.71 -13.34
C ILE A 189 4.51 15.78 -13.39
N PRO A 190 4.19 17.06 -13.63
CA PRO A 190 5.16 18.14 -13.57
C PRO A 190 5.85 18.16 -12.22
N LYS A 191 7.18 18.14 -12.23
CA LYS A 191 7.99 18.22 -11.02
C LYS A 191 8.38 19.69 -10.75
N LYS A 192 7.44 20.45 -10.18
CA LYS A 192 7.65 21.88 -9.88
C LYS A 192 7.01 22.27 -8.55
N LYS A 193 7.57 23.29 -7.89
CA LYS A 193 7.09 23.77 -6.57
C LYS A 193 5.86 24.68 -6.66
N ASP A 194 5.62 25.29 -7.80
CA ASP A 194 4.48 26.16 -8.10
C ASP A 194 3.25 25.37 -8.59
N TYR A 195 3.40 24.05 -8.74
CA TYR A 195 2.35 23.14 -9.16
C TYR A 195 1.84 22.36 -7.96
N ASP A 196 0.57 22.58 -7.61
CA ASP A 196 -0.06 22.01 -6.42
C ASP A 196 -1.29 21.19 -6.83
N LEU A 197 -1.30 19.91 -6.48
CA LEU A 197 -2.46 19.04 -6.68
C LEU A 197 -3.17 18.78 -5.36
N ASP A 198 -4.48 18.99 -5.35
CA ASP A 198 -5.33 18.62 -4.22
C ASP A 198 -5.54 17.11 -4.19
N THR A 199 -5.88 16.51 -5.34
CA THR A 199 -6.16 15.08 -5.42
C THR A 199 -5.56 14.41 -6.66
N LEU A 200 -4.95 13.25 -6.45
CA LEU A 200 -4.51 12.33 -7.49
C LEU A 200 -5.11 10.94 -7.25
N HIS A 201 -5.93 10.47 -8.18
CA HIS A 201 -6.54 9.14 -8.09
C HIS A 201 -6.13 8.26 -9.27
N VAL A 202 -5.45 7.15 -9.00
CA VAL A 202 -5.12 6.13 -10.00
C VAL A 202 -5.86 4.86 -9.63
N SER A 203 -6.65 4.33 -10.55
CA SER A 203 -7.38 3.08 -10.35
C SER A 203 -7.19 2.17 -11.54
N THR A 204 -6.74 0.94 -11.31
CA THR A 204 -6.60 -0.10 -12.34
C THR A 204 -7.36 -1.36 -11.92
N ILE A 205 -7.65 -2.23 -12.88
CA ILE A 205 -8.19 -3.56 -12.58
C ILE A 205 -7.04 -4.54 -12.48
N GLN A 206 -6.24 -4.68 -13.55
CA GLN A 206 -5.16 -5.68 -13.60
C GLN A 206 -3.77 -5.10 -13.75
N LEU A 207 -3.63 -3.84 -14.17
CA LEU A 207 -2.32 -3.25 -14.39
C LEU A 207 -1.62 -2.99 -13.05
N PRO A 208 -0.40 -3.52 -12.85
CA PRO A 208 0.50 -3.07 -11.81
C PRO A 208 0.73 -1.56 -11.88
N ILE A 209 0.90 -0.92 -10.72
CA ILE A 209 1.17 0.51 -10.61
C ILE A 209 2.61 0.69 -10.14
N TRP A 210 3.40 1.38 -10.95
CA TRP A 210 4.81 1.64 -10.72
C TRP A 210 4.98 3.13 -10.42
N ILE A 211 5.45 3.46 -9.22
CA ILE A 211 5.71 4.84 -8.81
C ILE A 211 7.21 5.09 -8.96
N LYS A 212 7.56 5.96 -9.91
CA LYS A 212 8.94 6.31 -10.24
C LYS A 212 9.26 7.72 -9.76
N ASN A 213 10.45 7.84 -9.17
CA ASN A 213 11.06 9.08 -8.68
C ASN A 213 10.24 9.77 -7.59
N SER A 214 10.90 10.63 -6.82
CA SER A 214 10.25 11.43 -5.81
C SER A 214 9.46 12.59 -6.44
N PHE A 215 8.18 12.74 -6.08
CA PHE A 215 7.38 13.92 -6.41
C PHE A 215 7.92 15.08 -5.55
N THR A 216 8.47 16.13 -6.15
CA THR A 216 8.67 17.40 -5.40
C THR A 216 7.45 18.30 -5.45
N THR A 217 6.47 17.91 -6.25
CA THR A 217 5.17 18.54 -6.44
C THR A 217 4.34 18.27 -5.20
N PRO A 218 3.88 19.30 -4.47
CA PRO A 218 3.00 19.09 -3.34
C PRO A 218 1.68 18.47 -3.80
N ILE A 219 1.35 17.30 -3.25
CA ILE A 219 0.06 16.65 -3.48
C ILE A 219 -0.64 16.42 -2.14
N ASN A 220 -1.83 16.98 -1.94
CA ASN A 220 -2.50 16.84 -0.65
C ASN A 220 -3.03 15.42 -0.41
N SER A 221 -3.66 14.79 -1.41
CA SER A 221 -4.20 13.43 -1.29
C SER A 221 -3.93 12.62 -2.54
N THR A 222 -3.36 11.42 -2.35
CA THR A 222 -3.11 10.47 -3.43
C THR A 222 -3.68 9.11 -3.06
N SER A 223 -4.45 8.53 -3.99
CA SER A 223 -4.98 7.18 -3.86
C SER A 223 -4.62 6.36 -5.09
N PHE A 224 -3.82 5.32 -4.91
CA PHE A 224 -3.51 4.34 -5.95
C PHE A 224 -4.18 3.02 -5.61
N SER A 225 -5.02 2.55 -6.51
CA SER A 225 -5.81 1.35 -6.32
C SER A 225 -5.69 0.39 -7.50
N THR A 226 -5.61 -0.90 -7.22
CA THR A 226 -5.66 -1.94 -8.25
C THR A 226 -6.39 -3.18 -7.73
N VAL A 227 -6.95 -4.02 -8.60
CA VAL A 227 -7.60 -5.27 -8.16
C VAL A 227 -6.57 -6.39 -8.11
N ALA A 228 -5.84 -6.62 -9.19
CA ALA A 228 -4.87 -7.71 -9.30
C ALA A 228 -3.41 -7.25 -9.37
N GLY A 229 -3.16 -5.98 -9.72
CA GLY A 229 -1.80 -5.48 -9.91
C GLY A 229 -1.02 -5.37 -8.59
N THR A 230 0.30 -5.52 -8.68
CA THR A 230 1.22 -5.13 -7.60
C THR A 230 1.49 -3.63 -7.67
N ILE A 231 1.53 -2.95 -6.52
CA ILE A 231 1.90 -1.54 -6.43
C ILE A 231 3.34 -1.47 -5.94
N THR A 232 4.23 -0.90 -6.75
CA THR A 232 5.66 -0.81 -6.41
C THR A 232 6.17 0.62 -6.45
N SER A 233 6.95 1.01 -5.44
CA SER A 233 7.66 2.30 -5.39
C SER A 233 9.17 2.09 -5.49
N PHE A 234 9.78 2.65 -6.53
CA PHE A 234 11.23 2.55 -6.79
C PHE A 234 11.99 3.85 -6.50
N GLY A 235 11.32 4.87 -5.98
CA GLY A 235 11.98 6.12 -5.59
C GLY A 235 12.86 5.92 -4.37
N LYS A 236 14.08 6.47 -4.39
CA LYS A 236 14.86 6.74 -3.17
C LYS A 236 14.15 7.89 -2.45
N SER A 237 13.18 7.59 -1.60
CA SER A 237 12.56 8.55 -0.69
C SER A 237 13.57 9.11 0.32
N SER A 238 14.76 8.51 0.46
CA SER A 238 15.91 9.07 1.19
C SER A 238 16.48 10.36 0.58
N ASP A 239 16.17 10.73 -0.66
CA ASP A 239 16.48 12.07 -1.13
C ASP A 239 15.63 13.05 -0.30
N LYS A 240 16.22 14.11 0.26
CA LYS A 240 15.51 15.17 1.04
C LYS A 240 14.32 15.83 0.29
N ASN A 241 14.10 15.42 -0.96
CA ASN A 241 13.05 15.79 -1.89
C ASN A 241 12.05 14.63 -2.13
N GLY A 242 11.95 13.69 -1.20
CA GLY A 242 11.02 12.55 -1.21
C GLY A 242 9.59 12.98 -1.51
N LEU A 243 8.87 12.14 -2.29
CA LEU A 243 7.45 12.24 -2.65
C LEU A 243 6.66 13.15 -1.67
N ASP A 244 6.41 14.43 -2.01
CA ASP A 244 5.70 15.42 -1.19
C ASP A 244 4.18 15.22 -1.23
N ILE A 245 3.77 13.99 -0.95
CA ILE A 245 2.38 13.58 -0.84
C ILE A 245 1.99 13.64 0.62
N ASN A 246 1.07 14.52 0.99
CA ASN A 246 0.65 14.68 2.38
C ASN A 246 -0.11 13.44 2.90
N ASN A 247 -1.05 12.91 2.10
CA ASN A 247 -1.80 11.68 2.40
C ASN A 247 -1.67 10.68 1.25
N LEU A 248 -1.03 9.53 1.50
CA LEU A 248 -0.86 8.47 0.52
C LEU A 248 -1.65 7.23 0.93
N ARG A 249 -2.55 6.77 0.06
CA ARG A 249 -3.27 5.51 0.22
C ARG A 249 -2.99 4.59 -0.96
N LEU A 250 -2.45 3.42 -0.66
CA LEU A 250 -2.23 2.34 -1.61
C LEU A 250 -3.16 1.19 -1.26
N HIS A 251 -3.94 0.73 -2.23
CA HIS A 251 -4.89 -0.35 -2.04
C HIS A 251 -4.82 -1.37 -3.17
N THR A 252 -4.66 -2.65 -2.86
CA THR A 252 -4.85 -3.74 -3.84
C THR A 252 -5.73 -4.86 -3.30
N VAL A 253 -6.36 -5.66 -4.16
CA VAL A 253 -7.14 -6.82 -3.69
C VAL A 253 -6.27 -8.07 -3.65
N SER A 254 -5.52 -8.35 -4.72
CA SER A 254 -4.75 -9.60 -4.86
C SER A 254 -3.28 -9.39 -5.13
N GLY A 255 -2.82 -8.15 -5.27
CA GLY A 255 -1.42 -7.84 -5.51
C GLY A 255 -0.64 -7.57 -4.22
N ASN A 256 0.68 -7.47 -4.38
CA ASN A 256 1.59 -7.07 -3.32
C ASN A 256 1.73 -5.54 -3.29
N ILE A 257 2.20 -5.00 -2.17
CA ILE A 257 2.65 -3.62 -2.07
C ILE A 257 4.12 -3.66 -1.64
N ALA A 258 5.01 -3.13 -2.47
CA ALA A 258 6.44 -3.19 -2.22
C ALA A 258 7.14 -1.85 -2.47
N GLY A 259 8.17 -1.55 -1.69
CA GLY A 259 9.09 -0.45 -1.99
C GLY A 259 9.30 0.52 -0.85
N GLU A 260 9.73 1.74 -1.19
CA GLU A 260 9.99 2.80 -0.24
C GLU A 260 8.90 3.88 -0.31
N PHE A 261 8.38 4.28 0.85
CA PHE A 261 7.22 5.16 0.94
C PHE A 261 7.47 6.31 1.93
N PRO A 262 7.11 7.55 1.57
CA PRO A 262 7.19 8.69 2.46
C PRO A 262 6.10 8.56 3.53
N LEU A 263 6.46 8.85 4.77
CA LEU A 263 5.50 9.15 5.82
C LEU A 263 5.50 10.65 6.05
N ASN A 264 4.73 11.36 5.23
CA ASN A 264 4.28 12.72 5.51
C ASN A 264 3.15 12.66 6.52
N HIS A 265 1.98 13.24 6.31
CA HIS A 265 0.93 13.22 7.33
C HIS A 265 0.32 11.83 7.53
N ALA A 266 -0.09 11.16 6.45
CA ALA A 266 -0.69 9.83 6.52
C ALA A 266 -0.22 8.91 5.39
N LEU A 267 0.05 7.66 5.75
CA LEU A 267 0.40 6.56 4.84
C LEU A 267 -0.46 5.34 5.18
N ALA A 268 -1.25 4.88 4.22
CA ALA A 268 -2.09 3.69 4.33
C ALA A 268 -1.73 2.68 3.23
N LEU A 269 -1.28 1.49 3.62
CA LEU A 269 -0.96 0.38 2.74
C LEU A 269 -1.93 -0.76 3.02
N GLU A 270 -2.78 -1.10 2.05
CA GLU A 270 -3.87 -2.05 2.25
C GLU A 270 -3.87 -3.09 1.12
N THR A 271 -3.83 -4.38 1.46
CA THR A 271 -4.13 -5.44 0.49
C THR A 271 -5.10 -6.45 1.07
N THR A 272 -5.95 -7.09 0.27
CA THR A 272 -6.77 -8.20 0.81
C THR A 272 -5.95 -9.49 0.85
N LYS A 273 -5.27 -9.80 -0.25
CA LYS A 273 -4.40 -10.96 -0.43
C LYS A 273 -3.10 -10.50 -1.06
N GLY A 274 -2.02 -10.54 -0.31
CA GLY A 274 -0.73 -10.09 -0.78
C GLY A 274 0.13 -9.60 0.38
N ASP A 275 1.43 -9.55 0.13
CA ASP A 275 2.40 -9.09 1.11
C ASP A 275 2.58 -7.57 1.03
N ILE A 276 2.85 -6.96 2.19
CA ILE A 276 3.26 -5.57 2.30
C ILE A 276 4.72 -5.55 2.72
N VAL A 277 5.60 -5.11 1.83
CA VAL A 277 7.04 -4.97 2.08
C VAL A 277 7.42 -3.51 1.91
N ALA A 278 7.52 -2.78 3.02
CA ALA A 278 7.58 -1.33 3.00
C ALA A 278 8.77 -0.79 3.81
N ASN A 279 9.66 -0.06 3.14
CA ASN A 279 10.61 0.83 3.77
C ASN A 279 9.93 2.19 3.97
N ILE A 280 9.90 2.69 5.21
CA ILE A 280 9.21 3.93 5.57
C ILE A 280 10.25 5.01 5.80
N VAL A 281 10.11 6.11 5.07
CA VAL A 281 10.91 7.32 5.25
C VAL A 281 10.03 8.38 5.89
N SER A 282 10.19 8.61 7.19
CA SER A 282 9.54 9.71 7.89
C SER A 282 10.09 11.05 7.38
N SER A 283 9.19 11.98 7.08
CA SER A 283 9.57 13.35 6.81
C SER A 283 9.81 14.14 8.09
N ASP A 284 10.75 15.08 8.01
CA ASP A 284 11.16 15.96 9.08
C ASP A 284 10.09 17.06 9.29
N ARG A 285 8.99 16.66 9.93
CA ARG A 285 7.82 17.52 10.20
C ARG A 285 7.48 17.43 11.69
N PRO A 286 8.27 18.04 12.59
CA PRO A 286 8.19 17.81 14.03
C PRO A 286 6.82 18.14 14.64
N GLU A 287 6.08 19.09 14.05
CA GLU A 287 4.78 19.55 14.58
C GLU A 287 3.58 18.68 14.18
N LYS A 288 3.71 17.79 13.19
CA LYS A 288 2.57 16.98 12.69
C LYS A 288 2.70 15.54 13.12
N ILE A 289 1.66 14.99 13.76
CA ILE A 289 1.59 13.55 14.03
C ILE A 289 1.61 12.78 12.70
N GLY A 290 2.46 11.76 12.60
CA GLY A 290 2.48 10.83 11.47
C GLY A 290 1.50 9.69 11.68
N TRP A 291 0.74 9.34 10.65
CA TRP A 291 -0.20 8.22 10.67
C TRP A 291 0.24 7.13 9.71
N LEU A 292 0.55 5.94 10.22
CA LEU A 292 0.90 4.77 9.44
C LEU A 292 -0.17 3.68 9.64
N LYS A 293 -0.75 3.20 8.56
CA LYS A 293 -1.66 2.06 8.57
C LYS A 293 -1.18 1.00 7.59
N THR A 294 -1.12 -0.24 8.04
CA THR A 294 -0.94 -1.41 7.17
C THR A 294 -2.03 -2.43 7.48
N SER A 295 -2.63 -3.02 6.44
CA SER A 295 -3.74 -3.96 6.64
C SER A 295 -3.74 -5.05 5.58
N THR A 296 -3.81 -6.31 6.03
CA THR A 296 -4.06 -7.47 5.18
C THR A 296 -5.17 -8.37 5.72
N VAL A 297 -5.83 -9.14 4.86
CA VAL A 297 -6.57 -10.32 5.31
C VAL A 297 -5.62 -11.50 5.29
N ASN A 298 -5.02 -11.80 4.14
CA ASN A 298 -4.02 -12.85 4.00
C ASN A 298 -2.74 -12.26 3.40
N GLY A 299 -1.63 -12.37 4.14
CA GLY A 299 -0.34 -11.89 3.68
C GLY A 299 0.45 -11.25 4.80
N ASN A 300 1.77 -11.25 4.61
CA ASN A 300 2.75 -10.85 5.58
C ASN A 300 3.06 -9.36 5.49
N HIS A 301 3.39 -8.76 6.63
CA HIS A 301 3.85 -7.38 6.70
C HIS A 301 5.33 -7.41 7.07
N LYS A 302 6.17 -6.75 6.27
CA LYS A 302 7.56 -6.44 6.59
C LYS A 302 7.73 -4.94 6.46
N VAL A 303 7.67 -4.24 7.57
CA VAL A 303 7.72 -2.78 7.63
C VAL A 303 8.97 -2.34 8.37
N LYS A 304 9.84 -1.55 7.73
CA LYS A 304 11.05 -1.01 8.36
C LYS A 304 11.10 0.49 8.19
N PHE A 305 11.25 1.22 9.29
CA PHE A 305 11.65 2.62 9.22
C PHE A 305 13.12 2.71 8.86
N VAL A 306 13.44 3.45 7.80
CA VAL A 306 14.83 3.65 7.34
C VAL A 306 15.34 5.07 7.63
N SER A 307 14.48 5.94 8.18
CA SER A 307 14.86 7.25 8.71
C SER A 307 14.40 7.43 10.15
N GLN A 308 15.03 8.36 10.85
CA GLN A 308 14.61 8.83 12.18
C GLN A 308 13.27 9.58 12.09
N LEU A 309 12.52 9.61 13.19
CA LEU A 309 11.27 10.36 13.30
C LEU A 309 11.49 11.85 13.57
N ASN A 310 12.59 12.24 14.22
CA ASN A 310 12.94 13.62 14.59
C ASN A 310 11.81 14.35 15.37
N PRO A 311 11.91 14.36 16.70
CA PRO A 311 10.84 14.33 17.74
C PRO A 311 9.38 14.00 17.38
N ARG A 312 9.09 13.56 16.15
CA ARG A 312 7.73 13.50 15.62
C ARG A 312 6.92 12.35 16.23
N PRO A 313 5.74 12.63 16.84
CA PRO A 313 4.88 11.56 17.31
C PRO A 313 4.33 10.71 16.16
N LEU A 314 4.33 9.39 16.35
CA LEU A 314 3.85 8.42 15.36
C LEU A 314 2.64 7.65 15.89
N TYR A 315 1.56 7.64 15.11
CA TYR A 315 0.44 6.71 15.25
C TYR A 315 0.52 5.63 14.20
N SER A 316 0.78 4.40 14.64
CA SER A 316 0.94 3.24 13.75
C SER A 316 -0.09 2.15 14.03
N LYS A 317 -0.66 1.56 12.97
CA LYS A 317 -1.67 0.50 13.07
C LYS A 317 -1.39 -0.57 12.03
N HIS A 318 -1.07 -1.77 12.49
CA HIS A 318 -0.75 -2.92 11.66
C HIS A 318 -1.77 -4.02 11.93
N LYS A 319 -2.46 -4.50 10.89
CA LYS A 319 -3.51 -5.51 11.02
C LYS A 319 -3.35 -6.62 9.99
N SER A 320 -3.42 -7.86 10.45
CA SER A 320 -3.58 -9.04 9.59
C SER A 320 -4.67 -9.96 10.15
N VAL A 321 -5.28 -10.79 9.32
CA VAL A 321 -6.07 -11.93 9.81
C VAL A 321 -5.20 -13.18 9.80
N SER A 322 -4.55 -13.45 8.67
CA SER A 322 -3.62 -14.55 8.50
C SER A 322 -2.33 -14.07 7.84
N GLY A 323 -1.27 -14.00 8.63
CA GLY A 323 0.03 -13.56 8.17
C GLY A 323 0.88 -13.02 9.30
N ASP A 324 2.18 -13.11 9.10
CA ASP A 324 3.18 -12.61 10.04
C ASP A 324 3.33 -11.10 9.87
N ILE A 325 3.50 -10.39 10.99
CA ILE A 325 3.73 -8.96 11.02
C ILE A 325 5.09 -8.71 11.67
N SER A 326 6.05 -8.26 10.86
CA SER A 326 7.37 -7.81 11.30
C SER A 326 7.47 -6.29 11.12
N VAL A 327 7.75 -5.57 12.22
CA VAL A 327 7.90 -4.11 12.23
C VAL A 327 9.18 -3.70 12.92
N VAL A 328 10.01 -2.91 12.23
CA VAL A 328 11.23 -2.30 12.76
C VAL A 328 11.01 -0.80 12.90
N TYR A 329 10.89 -0.31 14.13
CA TYR A 329 10.80 1.11 14.47
C TYR A 329 12.20 1.72 14.66
N PRO A 330 12.37 3.03 14.38
CA PRO A 330 13.67 3.68 14.52
C PRO A 330 14.03 3.89 16.00
N GLU A 331 15.30 4.19 16.27
CA GLU A 331 15.83 4.29 17.63
C GLU A 331 15.17 5.40 18.46
N ASP A 332 14.93 6.55 17.83
CA ASP A 332 14.29 7.73 18.39
C ASP A 332 12.78 7.58 18.61
N TRP A 333 12.20 6.43 18.22
CA TRP A 333 10.82 6.12 18.55
C TRP A 333 10.64 6.00 20.07
N GLN A 334 9.71 6.79 20.59
CA GLN A 334 9.30 6.73 22.00
C GLN A 334 7.77 6.79 22.11
N GLY A 335 7.20 5.91 22.92
CA GLY A 335 5.77 5.76 23.10
C GLY A 335 5.33 4.39 23.58
N GLY A 336 4.07 4.04 23.29
CA GLY A 336 3.47 2.77 23.70
C GLY A 336 2.94 1.93 22.53
N LEU A 337 3.19 0.61 22.57
CA LEU A 337 2.64 -0.38 21.64
C LEU A 337 1.63 -1.29 22.33
N LYS A 338 0.51 -1.55 21.64
CA LYS A 338 -0.45 -2.60 21.98
C LYS A 338 -0.34 -3.73 20.96
N LEU A 339 0.04 -4.91 21.40
CA LEU A 339 0.24 -6.09 20.55
C LEU A 339 -0.83 -7.13 20.88
N LYS A 340 -1.53 -7.66 19.88
CA LYS A 340 -2.59 -8.66 20.08
C LYS A 340 -2.47 -9.79 19.05
N SER A 341 -2.43 -11.03 19.52
CA SER A 341 -2.47 -12.22 18.67
C SER A 341 -3.41 -13.26 19.24
N THR A 342 -4.32 -13.84 18.45
CA THR A 342 -5.23 -14.87 18.96
C THR A 342 -4.52 -16.21 19.11
N SER A 343 -3.86 -16.70 18.05
CA SER A 343 -3.20 -18.02 18.04
C SER A 343 -1.69 -17.97 17.75
N GLY A 344 -1.14 -16.81 17.41
CA GLY A 344 0.26 -16.65 17.04
C GLY A 344 1.23 -16.37 18.19
N HIS A 345 2.49 -16.16 17.83
CA HIS A 345 3.56 -15.77 18.76
C HIS A 345 3.73 -14.23 18.75
N ILE A 346 4.16 -13.66 19.87
CA ILE A 346 4.49 -12.25 19.99
C ILE A 346 5.92 -12.18 20.53
N GLU A 347 6.80 -11.52 19.79
CA GLU A 347 8.18 -11.27 20.14
C GLU A 347 8.44 -9.76 20.03
N VAL A 348 9.19 -9.22 20.99
CA VAL A 348 9.52 -7.80 21.08
C VAL A 348 10.94 -7.66 21.58
N ASP A 349 11.73 -6.88 20.86
CA ASP A 349 13.10 -6.57 21.23
C ASP A 349 13.43 -5.09 20.91
N GLY A 350 14.53 -4.61 21.49
CA GLY A 350 15.02 -3.25 21.33
C GLY A 350 15.44 -2.62 22.65
N LYS A 351 16.52 -1.84 22.61
CA LYS A 351 17.08 -1.13 23.75
C LYS A 351 16.06 -0.18 24.40
N GLY A 352 15.98 -0.23 25.73
CA GLY A 352 15.08 0.63 26.51
C GLY A 352 13.59 0.26 26.39
N THR A 353 13.25 -0.87 25.79
CA THR A 353 11.87 -1.37 25.74
C THR A 353 11.50 -2.12 27.02
N LYS A 354 10.32 -1.83 27.56
CA LYS A 354 9.78 -2.47 28.77
C LYS A 354 8.40 -3.07 28.46
N VAL A 355 8.23 -4.36 28.75
CA VAL A 355 6.93 -5.01 28.61
C VAL A 355 6.15 -4.85 29.91
N VAL A 356 5.25 -3.87 29.96
CA VAL A 356 4.50 -3.50 31.17
C VAL A 356 3.29 -4.37 31.42
N LYS A 357 2.80 -5.11 30.42
CA LYS A 357 1.69 -6.05 30.58
C LYS A 357 1.84 -7.23 29.63
N LYS A 358 1.72 -8.44 30.17
CA LYS A 358 1.60 -9.70 29.40
C LYS A 358 0.36 -10.43 29.88
N ASP A 359 -0.70 -10.36 29.09
CA ASP A 359 -1.93 -11.12 29.35
C ASP A 359 -2.00 -12.31 28.38
N LYS A 360 -2.27 -13.49 28.93
CA LYS A 360 -2.63 -14.69 28.15
C LYS A 360 -4.00 -15.14 28.63
N SER A 361 -5.01 -14.98 27.77
CA SER A 361 -6.38 -15.39 28.05
C SER A 361 -6.84 -16.46 27.05
N LEU A 362 -8.00 -17.06 27.30
CA LEU A 362 -8.66 -17.97 26.36
C LEU A 362 -8.91 -17.32 24.98
N VAL A 363 -8.99 -15.98 24.92
CA VAL A 363 -9.28 -15.20 23.71
C VAL A 363 -7.99 -14.76 22.98
N GLY A 364 -6.82 -15.13 23.50
CA GLY A 364 -5.52 -14.85 22.88
C GLY A 364 -4.52 -14.15 23.80
N ARG A 365 -3.42 -13.72 23.20
CA ARG A 365 -2.29 -13.01 23.81
C ARG A 365 -2.43 -11.51 23.59
N PHE A 366 -2.17 -10.75 24.65
CA PHE A 366 -2.16 -9.29 24.60
C PHE A 366 -0.96 -8.75 25.38
N TRP A 367 -0.10 -8.00 24.70
CA TRP A 367 1.08 -7.38 25.30
C TRP A 367 0.99 -5.87 25.19
N LYS A 368 1.46 -5.17 26.23
CA LYS A 368 1.65 -3.73 26.22
C LYS A 368 3.13 -3.44 26.44
N VAL A 369 3.73 -2.72 25.51
CA VAL A 369 5.15 -2.36 25.50
C VAL A 369 5.27 -0.84 25.56
N ILE A 370 6.26 -0.33 26.28
CA ILE A 370 6.60 1.09 26.31
C ILE A 370 8.09 1.29 26.07
N LYS A 371 8.45 2.42 25.45
CA LYS A 371 9.84 2.92 25.33
C LYS A 371 9.85 4.43 25.55
N GLY A 372 10.65 4.90 26.50
CA GLY A 372 10.76 6.33 26.83
C GLY A 372 9.44 6.98 27.29
N GLU A 373 9.38 8.31 27.18
CA GLU A 373 8.22 9.14 27.58
C GLU A 373 7.52 9.81 26.39
N GLY A 374 7.81 9.35 25.17
CA GLY A 374 7.25 9.92 23.95
C GLY A 374 5.75 9.69 23.77
N LYS A 375 5.17 10.44 22.84
CA LYS A 375 3.72 10.46 22.59
C LYS A 375 3.27 9.48 21.48
N SER A 376 4.18 8.67 20.96
CA SER A 376 3.84 7.72 19.89
C SER A 376 2.92 6.61 20.39
N LYS A 377 2.02 6.14 19.53
CA LYS A 377 1.10 5.04 19.82
C LYS A 377 1.12 4.06 18.67
N GLY A 378 1.34 2.78 18.97
CA GLY A 378 1.23 1.71 17.97
C GLY A 378 0.23 0.65 18.38
N SER A 379 -0.44 0.06 17.39
CA SER A 379 -1.31 -1.09 17.57
C SER A 379 -1.02 -2.13 16.49
N ILE A 380 -0.61 -3.32 16.91
CA ILE A 380 -0.33 -4.43 16.02
C ILE A 380 -1.25 -5.59 16.40
N ALA A 381 -2.03 -6.06 15.44
CA ALA A 381 -2.98 -7.13 15.67
C ALA A 381 -2.97 -8.15 14.53
N THR A 382 -2.87 -9.43 14.89
CA THR A 382 -3.12 -10.54 13.97
C THR A 382 -4.05 -11.57 14.61
N VAL A 383 -4.83 -12.31 13.83
CA VAL A 383 -5.58 -13.46 14.37
C VAL A 383 -4.66 -14.68 14.40
N SER A 384 -4.00 -14.96 13.28
CA SER A 384 -3.06 -16.06 13.09
C SER A 384 -1.78 -15.54 12.42
N GLY A 385 -0.64 -15.76 13.06
CA GLY A 385 0.66 -15.29 12.58
C GLY A 385 1.56 -14.76 13.69
N LYS A 386 2.87 -14.76 13.47
CA LYS A 386 3.87 -14.19 14.35
C LYS A 386 3.78 -12.66 14.30
N ILE A 387 3.82 -12.02 15.46
CA ILE A 387 4.14 -10.60 15.61
C ILE A 387 5.58 -10.50 16.07
N ASP A 388 6.41 -9.82 15.29
CA ASP A 388 7.81 -9.57 15.57
C ASP A 388 8.07 -8.06 15.52
N VAL A 389 8.52 -7.48 16.62
CA VAL A 389 8.71 -6.04 16.76
C VAL A 389 10.11 -5.74 17.25
N PHE A 390 10.82 -4.88 16.53
CA PHE A 390 12.13 -4.39 16.91
C PHE A 390 12.12 -2.86 17.01
N ILE A 391 12.72 -2.29 18.05
CA ILE A 391 12.72 -0.84 18.29
C ILE A 391 14.13 -0.32 18.59
N GLY A 392 14.77 0.32 17.61
CA GLY A 392 16.08 0.93 17.75
C GLY A 392 17.23 -0.07 17.59
N GLU A 393 18.13 -0.12 18.57
CA GLU A 393 19.25 -1.07 18.60
C GLU A 393 18.94 -2.27 19.50
N GLU A 394 19.75 -3.33 19.40
CA GLU A 394 19.61 -4.55 20.23
C GLU A 394 19.80 -4.22 21.73
N LYS A 395 19.12 -4.96 22.61
CA LYS A 395 19.41 -4.86 24.05
C LYS A 395 20.83 -5.35 24.32
N ASP A 396 21.56 -4.62 25.17
CA ASP A 396 22.88 -5.06 25.63
C ASP A 396 22.72 -6.41 26.38
N LYS A 397 23.57 -7.41 26.09
CA LYS A 397 23.41 -8.79 26.61
C LYS A 397 23.30 -8.89 28.14
N GLU A 398 23.86 -7.93 28.87
CA GLU A 398 23.76 -7.87 30.33
C GLU A 398 22.35 -7.53 30.82
N GLU A 399 21.58 -6.74 30.05
CA GLU A 399 20.19 -6.39 30.38
C GLU A 399 19.24 -7.56 30.14
N SER A 400 19.57 -8.45 29.18
CA SER A 400 18.79 -9.66 28.88
C SER A 400 18.88 -10.76 29.94
N LEU A 401 19.89 -10.70 30.82
CA LEU A 401 20.12 -11.67 31.90
C LEU A 401 19.43 -11.26 33.21
N MET A 402 18.81 -10.06 33.26
CA MET A 402 18.17 -9.52 34.48
C MET A 402 16.62 -9.49 34.41
N GLU A 403 16.00 -9.85 33.28
CA GLU A 403 14.55 -10.09 33.12
C GLU A 403 14.23 -11.59 33.06
#